data_AF-A0A7S2VR08-F1
#
_entry.id   AF-A0A7S2VR08-F1
#
_cell.length_a   1.000
_cell.length_b   1.000
_cell.length_c   1.000
_cell.angle_alpha   90.00
_cell.angle_beta   90.00
_cell.angle_gamma   90.00
#
_symmetry.space_group_name_H-M   'P 1'
#
loop_
_entity.id
_entity.type
_entity.pdbx_description
1 polymer ?
#
loop_
_entity_poly.entity_id
_entity_poly.type
_entity_poly.pdbx_seq_one_letter_code
_entity_poly.pdbx_strand_id
1 'polypeptide(L)'
;MATVFPADQAIVVGGGLAGMSAANTVLEHNGKVVLVDKSSFCGGNSTKATSGINGAATKTQKDKGVDDSVELFTSDTLKGGAKRPEVVKVLCGNSGADVDWLVDKFDLDLSLLARLGGHSAPRTHRGKERFPGMTITYALIQMLEKIAEKTDRARIITKARAHTLLMNGKTCIGLVYEKGGKDEKEY
;
A
#
# COMPACT_ATOMS: atom_id res chain seq x y z
N MET A 1 17.63 3.79 24.69
CA MET A 1 18.79 3.09 24.12
C MET A 1 18.38 2.59 22.74
N ALA A 2 19.12 2.91 21.69
CA ALA A 2 18.88 2.34 20.37
C ALA A 2 19.36 0.88 20.39
N THR A 3 18.43 -0.07 20.30
CA THR A 3 18.77 -1.48 20.13
C THR A 3 19.07 -1.73 18.66
N VAL A 4 20.30 -2.13 18.34
CA VAL A 4 20.59 -2.76 17.04
C VAL A 4 19.74 -4.01 17.00
N PHE A 5 18.74 -4.00 16.12
CA PHE A 5 17.90 -5.17 15.88
C PHE A 5 18.53 -5.91 14.71
N PRO A 6 19.07 -7.12 14.90
CA PRO A 6 19.64 -7.92 13.82
C PRO A 6 18.50 -8.55 13.02
N ALA A 7 17.66 -7.72 12.39
CA ALA A 7 16.68 -8.20 11.42
C ALA A 7 17.17 -7.89 10.03
N ASP A 8 17.41 -8.95 9.28
CA ASP A 8 17.83 -8.88 7.90
C ASP A 8 16.63 -8.80 6.94
N GLN A 9 15.38 -8.90 7.46
CA GLN A 9 14.15 -8.87 6.66
C GLN A 9 12.96 -8.25 7.39
N ALA A 10 11.99 -7.74 6.62
CA ALA A 10 10.69 -7.32 7.10
C ALA A 10 9.62 -8.37 6.73
N ILE A 11 8.69 -8.65 7.64
CA ILE A 11 7.56 -9.55 7.38
C ILE A 11 6.28 -8.73 7.22
N VAL A 12 5.67 -8.82 6.05
CA VAL A 12 4.42 -8.11 5.70
C VAL A 12 3.25 -9.08 5.72
N VAL A 13 2.20 -8.75 6.49
CA VAL A 13 1.00 -9.58 6.60
C VAL A 13 -0.14 -8.99 5.77
N GLY A 14 -0.52 -9.70 4.70
CA GLY A 14 -1.61 -9.38 3.79
C GLY A 14 -1.13 -8.79 2.46
N GLY A 15 -1.46 -9.46 1.36
CA GLY A 15 -1.15 -9.08 -0.02
C GLY A 15 -2.17 -8.16 -0.67
N GLY A 16 -2.89 -7.35 0.10
CA GLY A 16 -3.68 -6.24 -0.44
C GLY A 16 -2.82 -5.04 -0.81
N LEU A 17 -3.43 -3.93 -1.24
CA LEU A 17 -2.70 -2.73 -1.66
C LEU A 17 -1.71 -2.25 -0.59
N ALA A 18 -2.14 -2.13 0.67
CA ALA A 18 -1.27 -1.64 1.75
C ALA A 18 -0.03 -2.51 1.98
N GLY A 19 -0.18 -3.84 1.98
CA GLY A 19 0.96 -4.74 2.18
C GLY A 19 1.87 -4.79 0.95
N MET A 20 1.30 -4.75 -0.25
CA MET A 20 2.10 -4.68 -1.48
C MET A 20 2.87 -3.36 -1.58
N SER A 21 2.28 -2.24 -1.16
CA SER A 21 2.98 -0.95 -1.05
C SER A 21 4.12 -1.05 -0.05
N ALA A 22 3.87 -1.56 1.16
CA ALA A 22 4.91 -1.73 2.17
C ALA A 22 6.07 -2.62 1.68
N ALA A 23 5.77 -3.74 1.04
CA ALA A 23 6.79 -4.65 0.51
C ALA A 23 7.65 -4.00 -0.58
N ASN A 24 7.04 -3.28 -1.52
CA ASN A 24 7.79 -2.55 -2.55
C ASN A 24 8.64 -1.42 -1.93
N THR A 25 8.12 -0.67 -0.96
CA THR A 25 8.90 0.37 -0.27
C THR A 25 10.11 -0.20 0.47
N VAL A 26 9.99 -1.36 1.12
CA VAL A 26 11.14 -2.05 1.74
C VAL A 26 12.20 -2.39 0.69
N LEU A 27 11.79 -2.88 -0.49
CA LEU A 27 12.71 -3.19 -1.57
C LEU A 27 13.38 -1.95 -2.17
N GLU A 28 12.65 -0.84 -2.31
CA GLU A 28 13.22 0.45 -2.75
C GLU A 28 14.29 0.98 -1.80
N HIS A 29 14.17 0.66 -0.50
CA HIS A 29 15.15 1.02 0.53
C HIS A 29 16.21 -0.06 0.74
N ASN A 30 16.46 -0.91 -0.26
CA ASN A 30 17.46 -1.98 -0.25
C ASN A 30 17.24 -3.08 0.81
N GLY A 31 16.06 -3.14 1.43
CA GLY A 31 15.70 -4.19 2.37
C GLY A 31 15.33 -5.52 1.70
N LYS A 32 15.05 -6.52 2.53
CA LYS A 32 14.50 -7.83 2.18
C LYS A 32 13.11 -7.98 2.80
N VAL A 33 12.19 -8.62 2.09
CA VAL A 33 10.80 -8.73 2.52
C VAL A 33 10.22 -10.13 2.28
N VAL A 34 9.48 -10.62 3.26
CA VAL A 34 8.58 -11.77 3.11
C VAL A 34 7.15 -11.31 3.29
N LEU A 35 6.32 -11.51 2.28
CA LEU A 35 4.89 -11.21 2.34
C LEU A 35 4.11 -12.51 2.55
N VAL A 36 3.27 -12.55 3.57
CA VAL A 36 2.36 -13.67 3.85
C VAL A 36 0.91 -13.28 3.59
N ASP A 37 0.16 -14.10 2.88
CA ASP A 37 -1.28 -13.91 2.66
C ASP A 37 -2.04 -15.22 2.89
N LYS A 38 -3.18 -15.13 3.59
CA LYS A 38 -4.03 -16.28 3.91
C LYS A 38 -4.77 -16.84 2.69
N SER A 39 -5.02 -16.02 1.69
CA SER A 39 -5.74 -16.39 0.46
C SER A 39 -4.81 -17.07 -0.53
N SER A 40 -5.37 -17.78 -1.50
CA SER A 40 -4.61 -18.43 -2.58
C SER A 40 -3.97 -17.44 -3.54
N PHE A 41 -4.51 -16.23 -3.62
CA PHE A 41 -4.04 -15.15 -4.47
C PHE A 41 -4.03 -13.85 -3.69
N CYS A 42 -3.03 -13.01 -3.96
CA CYS A 42 -2.94 -11.68 -3.40
C CYS A 42 -3.95 -10.72 -4.05
N GLY A 43 -4.19 -9.58 -3.39
CA GLY A 43 -4.96 -8.46 -3.90
C GLY A 43 -6.13 -8.04 -3.00
N GLY A 44 -6.71 -8.99 -2.26
CA GLY A 44 -7.76 -8.73 -1.27
C GLY A 44 -8.94 -7.92 -1.82
N ASN A 45 -9.48 -7.00 -1.00
CA ASN A 45 -10.55 -6.09 -1.43
C ASN A 45 -10.04 -4.95 -2.33
N SER A 46 -8.74 -4.66 -2.31
CA SER A 46 -8.16 -3.56 -3.07
C SER A 46 -8.36 -3.73 -4.57
N THR A 47 -8.31 -4.96 -5.09
CA THR A 47 -8.56 -5.27 -6.50
C THR A 47 -9.99 -4.98 -6.95
N LYS A 48 -10.94 -4.86 -6.01
CA LYS A 48 -12.36 -4.60 -6.29
C LYS A 48 -12.69 -3.10 -6.30
N ALA A 49 -11.75 -2.22 -5.94
CA ALA A 49 -12.00 -0.78 -5.92
C ALA A 49 -12.15 -0.22 -7.34
N THR A 50 -13.28 0.42 -7.63
CA THR A 50 -13.66 0.85 -8.99
C THR A 50 -13.53 2.36 -9.23
N SER A 51 -13.64 3.19 -8.19
CA SER A 51 -13.70 4.64 -8.36
C SER A 51 -12.34 5.28 -8.67
N GLY A 52 -11.30 4.92 -7.91
CA GLY A 52 -9.97 5.53 -8.00
C GLY A 52 -9.29 5.68 -6.63
N ILE A 53 -8.15 6.37 -6.62
CA ILE A 53 -7.38 6.73 -5.42
C ILE A 53 -7.41 8.24 -5.24
N ASN A 54 -7.57 8.73 -4.01
CA ASN A 54 -7.62 10.16 -3.75
C ASN A 54 -6.20 10.72 -3.54
N GLY A 55 -5.87 11.81 -4.23
CA GLY A 55 -4.60 12.54 -4.10
C GLY A 55 -4.81 14.03 -4.28
N ALA A 56 -4.25 14.85 -3.40
CA ALA A 56 -4.32 16.30 -3.49
C ALA A 56 -2.97 16.91 -3.88
N ALA A 57 -2.99 18.05 -4.56
CA ALA A 57 -1.81 18.77 -5.06
C ALA A 57 -0.88 17.92 -5.96
N THR A 58 -1.44 16.92 -6.66
CA THR A 58 -0.69 16.02 -7.56
C THR A 58 -0.22 16.71 -8.84
N LYS A 59 0.77 16.12 -9.53
CA LYS A 59 1.19 16.57 -10.87
C LYS A 59 0.01 16.58 -11.85
N THR A 60 -0.78 15.51 -11.87
CA THR A 60 -1.97 15.39 -12.72
C THR A 60 -3.02 16.48 -12.47
N GLN A 61 -3.23 16.90 -11.22
CA GLN A 61 -4.13 18.02 -10.91
C GLN A 61 -3.58 19.34 -11.45
N LYS A 62 -2.29 19.60 -11.27
CA LYS A 62 -1.62 20.80 -11.81
C LYS A 62 -1.71 20.87 -13.33
N ASP A 63 -1.41 19.76 -14.02
CA ASP A 63 -1.47 19.67 -15.49
C ASP A 63 -2.88 19.93 -16.04
N LYS A 64 -3.91 19.64 -15.24
CA LYS A 64 -5.32 19.86 -15.58
C LYS A 64 -5.88 21.17 -15.05
N GLY A 65 -5.05 22.03 -14.44
CA GLY A 65 -5.48 23.31 -13.87
C GLY A 65 -6.48 23.16 -12.73
N VAL A 66 -6.45 22.05 -11.99
CA VAL A 66 -7.32 21.82 -10.83
C VAL A 66 -6.70 22.48 -9.61
N ASP A 67 -7.42 23.44 -9.03
CA ASP A 67 -7.08 24.05 -7.75
C ASP A 67 -7.56 23.17 -6.58
N ASP A 68 -6.64 22.37 -6.03
CA ASP A 68 -6.86 21.54 -4.85
C ASP A 68 -5.64 21.61 -3.94
N SER A 69 -5.83 21.34 -2.65
CA SER A 69 -4.77 21.44 -1.65
C SER A 69 -4.90 20.36 -0.58
N VAL A 70 -3.79 20.10 0.11
CA VAL A 70 -3.77 19.18 1.25
C VAL A 70 -4.71 19.65 2.35
N GLU A 71 -4.79 20.96 2.56
CA GLU A 71 -5.67 21.62 3.54
C GLU A 71 -7.13 21.40 3.19
N LEU A 72 -7.49 21.58 1.90
CA LEU A 72 -8.85 21.35 1.43
C LEU A 72 -9.24 19.88 1.56
N PHE A 73 -8.36 18.96 1.18
CA PHE A 73 -8.60 17.53 1.33
C PHE A 73 -8.69 17.09 2.80
N THR A 74 -7.86 17.66 3.67
CA THR A 74 -7.92 17.44 5.13
C THR A 74 -9.27 17.90 5.69
N SER A 75 -9.71 19.11 5.32
CA SER A 75 -11.00 19.67 5.74
C SER A 75 -12.17 18.79 5.29
N ASP A 76 -12.18 18.36 4.03
CA ASP A 76 -13.22 17.48 3.48
C ASP A 76 -13.26 16.13 4.22
N THR A 77 -12.09 15.56 4.54
CA THR A 77 -11.96 14.27 5.23
C THR A 77 -12.46 14.34 6.68
N LEU A 78 -12.12 15.41 7.41
CA LEU A 78 -12.63 15.65 8.76
C LEU A 78 -14.14 15.89 8.75
N LYS A 79 -14.63 16.72 7.82
CA LYS A 79 -16.07 16.97 7.66
C LYS A 79 -16.85 15.70 7.29
N GLY A 80 -16.23 14.78 6.55
CA GLY A 80 -16.77 13.46 6.21
C GLY A 80 -16.89 12.49 7.40
N GLY A 81 -16.39 12.86 8.59
CA GLY A 81 -16.57 12.09 9.83
C GLY A 81 -15.32 11.36 10.31
N ALA A 82 -14.14 11.65 9.76
CA ALA A 82 -12.89 11.08 10.26
C ALA A 82 -12.61 11.56 11.70
N LYS A 83 -12.39 10.62 12.62
CA LYS A 83 -12.26 10.88 14.07
C LYS A 83 -10.81 10.98 14.58
N ARG A 84 -9.83 10.82 13.69
CA ARG A 84 -8.40 10.76 14.03
C ARG A 84 -7.60 11.79 13.22
N PRO A 85 -7.62 13.07 13.62
CA PRO A 85 -6.98 14.16 12.86
C PRO A 85 -5.50 13.93 12.60
N GLU A 86 -4.79 13.27 13.53
CA GLU A 86 -3.37 12.93 13.38
C GLU A 86 -3.13 11.96 12.22
N VAL A 87 -4.05 11.02 11.99
CA VAL A 87 -3.98 10.09 10.86
C VAL A 87 -4.42 10.78 9.57
N VAL A 88 -5.45 11.63 9.64
CA VAL A 88 -5.90 12.41 8.46
C VAL A 88 -4.79 13.31 7.95
N LYS A 89 -4.04 13.96 8.85
CA LYS A 89 -2.89 14.79 8.47
C LYS A 89 -1.86 14.01 7.66
N VAL A 90 -1.54 12.77 8.06
CA VAL A 90 -0.61 11.91 7.32
C VAL A 90 -1.23 11.46 5.98
N LEU A 91 -2.48 10.99 6.00
CA LEU A 91 -3.20 10.53 4.80
C LEU A 91 -3.24 11.63 3.73
N CYS A 92 -3.73 12.82 4.07
CA CYS A 92 -3.89 13.91 3.11
C CYS A 92 -2.52 14.51 2.74
N GLY A 93 -1.61 14.66 3.71
CA GLY A 93 -0.28 15.24 3.49
C GLY A 93 0.59 14.44 2.53
N ASN A 94 0.48 13.10 2.55
CA ASN A 94 1.26 12.24 1.65
C ASN A 94 0.53 11.92 0.34
N SER A 95 -0.80 12.10 0.30
CA SER A 95 -1.65 11.63 -0.80
C SER A 95 -1.19 12.02 -2.20
N GLY A 96 -0.67 13.24 -2.38
CA GLY A 96 -0.15 13.70 -3.66
C GLY A 96 1.09 12.93 -4.11
N ALA A 97 2.06 12.82 -3.21
CA ALA A 97 3.29 12.08 -3.44
C ALA A 97 3.06 10.58 -3.64
N ASP A 98 2.09 10.01 -2.93
CA ASP A 98 1.72 8.59 -3.06
C ASP A 98 1.12 8.29 -4.44
N VAL A 99 0.26 9.18 -4.96
CA VAL A 99 -0.27 9.07 -6.34
C VAL A 99 0.84 9.22 -7.36
N ASP A 100 1.71 10.22 -7.21
CA ASP A 100 2.83 10.42 -8.13
C ASP A 100 3.83 9.25 -8.08
N TRP A 101 4.07 8.65 -6.91
CA TRP A 101 4.89 7.44 -6.75
C TRP A 101 4.30 6.26 -7.53
N LEU A 102 2.97 6.06 -7.46
CA LEU A 102 2.29 5.02 -8.24
C LEU A 102 2.49 5.22 -9.76
N VAL A 103 2.35 6.45 -10.24
CA VAL A 103 2.59 6.78 -11.66
C VAL A 103 4.05 6.54 -12.03
N ASP A 104 4.98 7.15 -11.30
CA ASP A 104 6.40 7.21 -11.67
C ASP A 104 7.13 5.87 -11.50
N LYS A 105 6.77 5.07 -10.49
CA LYS A 105 7.48 3.81 -10.15
C LYS A 105 6.86 2.57 -10.76
N PHE A 106 5.55 2.59 -11.02
CA PHE A 106 4.82 1.41 -11.50
C PHE A 106 4.20 1.63 -12.89
N ASP A 107 4.51 2.76 -13.54
CA ASP A 107 4.01 3.11 -14.89
C ASP A 107 2.48 3.04 -14.97
N LEU A 108 1.82 3.57 -13.94
CA LEU A 108 0.36 3.52 -13.80
C LEU A 108 -0.29 4.75 -14.45
N ASP A 109 -1.29 4.51 -15.30
CA ASP A 109 -2.18 5.58 -15.76
C ASP A 109 -3.14 5.99 -14.62
N LEU A 110 -2.88 7.16 -14.05
CA LEU A 110 -3.73 7.84 -13.07
C LEU A 110 -4.11 9.25 -13.55
N SER A 111 -4.21 9.42 -14.88
CA SER A 111 -4.37 10.71 -15.54
C SER A 111 -5.80 11.27 -15.48
N LEU A 112 -6.82 10.44 -15.28
CA LEU A 112 -8.21 10.90 -15.19
C LEU A 112 -8.55 11.34 -13.76
N LEU A 113 -9.30 12.44 -13.66
CA LEU A 113 -9.75 13.01 -12.40
C LEU A 113 -11.27 12.97 -12.32
N ALA A 114 -11.77 12.50 -11.19
CA ALA A 114 -13.17 12.58 -10.83
C ALA A 114 -13.35 13.34 -9.51
N ARG A 115 -14.52 13.96 -9.36
CA ARG A 115 -14.99 14.52 -8.10
C ARG A 115 -16.06 13.59 -7.54
N LEU A 116 -15.76 12.95 -6.41
CA LEU A 116 -16.73 12.12 -5.71
C LEU A 116 -17.50 12.93 -4.65
N GLY A 117 -18.56 12.33 -4.11
CA GLY A 117 -19.38 12.95 -3.07
C GLY A 117 -18.55 13.36 -1.84
N GLY A 118 -18.83 14.56 -1.32
CA GLY A 118 -18.10 15.12 -0.17
C GLY A 118 -16.76 15.76 -0.49
N HIS A 119 -16.29 15.72 -1.73
CA HIS A 119 -15.05 16.41 -2.14
C HIS A 119 -15.36 17.83 -2.62
N SER A 120 -14.55 18.79 -2.18
CA SER A 120 -14.60 20.18 -2.61
C SER A 120 -13.93 20.39 -3.98
N ALA A 121 -12.95 19.57 -4.34
CA ALA A 121 -12.26 19.58 -5.64
C ALA A 121 -12.18 18.17 -6.29
N PRO A 122 -11.99 18.06 -7.62
CA PRO A 122 -11.69 16.79 -8.29
C PRO A 122 -10.33 16.25 -7.86
N ARG A 123 -10.31 15.09 -7.19
CA ARG A 123 -9.08 14.51 -6.63
C ARG A 123 -9.03 12.98 -6.64
N THR A 124 -10.03 12.35 -7.23
CA THR A 124 -10.05 10.89 -7.38
C THR A 124 -9.38 10.53 -8.70
N HIS A 125 -8.17 10.02 -8.60
CA HIS A 125 -7.32 9.59 -9.71
C HIS A 125 -7.67 8.19 -10.19
N ARG A 126 -7.73 8.03 -11.51
CA ARG A 126 -8.02 6.74 -12.15
C ARG A 126 -7.43 6.68 -13.56
N GLY A 127 -7.26 5.46 -14.05
CA GLY A 127 -6.87 5.20 -15.44
C GLY A 127 -8.06 5.06 -16.38
N LYS A 128 -7.75 5.01 -17.68
CA LYS A 128 -8.74 4.79 -18.75
C LYS A 128 -9.27 3.35 -18.80
N GLU A 129 -8.45 2.38 -18.39
CA GLU A 129 -8.75 0.96 -18.52
C GLU A 129 -8.93 0.24 -17.19
N ARG A 130 -9.83 -0.76 -17.17
CA ARG A 130 -10.12 -1.65 -16.04
C ARG A 130 -10.53 -0.89 -14.77
N PHE A 131 -10.65 -1.63 -13.66
CA PHE A 131 -10.91 -1.02 -12.36
C PHE A 131 -9.58 -0.51 -11.76
N PRO A 132 -9.49 0.76 -11.33
CA PRO A 132 -8.25 1.34 -10.81
C PRO A 132 -7.62 0.52 -9.69
N GLY A 133 -8.43 -0.01 -8.78
CA GLY A 133 -7.95 -0.86 -7.69
C GLY A 133 -7.27 -2.14 -8.17
N MET A 134 -7.80 -2.77 -9.23
CA MET A 134 -7.17 -3.93 -9.85
C MET A 134 -5.84 -3.55 -10.51
N THR A 135 -5.83 -2.49 -11.33
CA THR A 135 -4.64 -2.06 -12.06
C THR A 135 -3.49 -1.69 -11.12
N ILE A 136 -3.77 -0.88 -10.10
CA ILE A 136 -2.77 -0.47 -9.10
C ILE A 136 -2.25 -1.70 -8.35
N THR A 137 -3.16 -2.51 -7.78
CA THR A 137 -2.75 -3.63 -6.93
C THR A 137 -1.95 -4.67 -7.72
N TYR A 138 -2.32 -4.94 -8.97
CA TYR A 138 -1.60 -5.90 -9.82
C TYR A 138 -0.24 -5.39 -10.25
N ALA A 139 -0.07 -4.10 -10.55
CA ALA A 139 1.25 -3.55 -10.87
C ALA A 139 2.23 -3.73 -9.70
N LEU A 140 1.77 -3.48 -8.46
CA LEU A 140 2.60 -3.68 -7.27
C LEU A 140 2.91 -5.16 -6.99
N ILE A 141 1.94 -6.06 -7.22
CA ILE A 141 2.16 -7.51 -7.13
C ILE A 141 3.21 -7.96 -8.14
N GLN A 142 3.07 -7.56 -9.42
CA GLN A 142 3.99 -7.95 -10.48
C GLN A 142 5.42 -7.45 -10.25
N MET A 143 5.58 -6.25 -9.69
CA MET A 143 6.91 -5.74 -9.32
C MET A 143 7.56 -6.62 -8.24
N LEU A 144 6.79 -6.95 -7.19
CA LEU A 144 7.27 -7.81 -6.11
C LEU A 144 7.61 -9.22 -6.61
N GLU A 145 6.77 -9.81 -7.46
CA GLU A 145 6.99 -11.11 -8.10
C GLU A 145 8.26 -11.12 -8.96
N LYS A 146 8.46 -10.10 -9.81
CA LYS A 146 9.68 -9.96 -10.65
C LYS A 146 10.98 -9.97 -9.83
N ILE A 147 10.96 -9.38 -8.63
CA ILE A 147 12.12 -9.38 -7.72
C ILE A 147 12.28 -10.75 -7.06
N ALA A 148 11.18 -11.37 -6.62
CA ALA A 148 11.17 -12.70 -5.99
C ALA A 148 11.61 -13.82 -6.94
N GLU A 149 11.36 -13.68 -8.24
CA GLU A 149 11.79 -14.64 -9.26
C GLU A 149 13.30 -14.59 -9.53
N LYS A 150 13.96 -13.45 -9.26
CA LYS A 150 15.35 -13.19 -9.67
C LYS A 150 16.33 -13.12 -8.50
N THR A 151 15.82 -12.88 -7.29
CA THR A 151 16.63 -12.62 -6.10
C THR A 151 15.98 -13.23 -4.87
N ASP A 152 16.74 -13.35 -3.79
CA ASP A 152 16.22 -13.76 -2.49
C ASP A 152 15.70 -12.58 -1.65
N ARG A 153 15.66 -11.37 -2.21
CA ARG A 153 15.24 -10.14 -1.51
C ARG A 153 13.73 -10.07 -1.29
N ALA A 154 12.95 -10.85 -2.02
CA ALA A 154 11.50 -10.89 -1.90
C ALA A 154 11.00 -12.33 -1.86
N ARG A 155 9.98 -12.60 -1.05
CA ARG A 155 9.24 -13.86 -1.07
C ARG A 155 7.76 -13.59 -0.84
N ILE A 156 6.90 -14.30 -1.58
CA ILE A 156 5.46 -14.25 -1.41
C ILE A 156 4.97 -15.64 -1.00
N ILE A 157 4.29 -15.72 0.15
CA ILE A 157 3.75 -16.97 0.69
C ILE A 157 2.23 -16.84 0.78
N THR A 158 1.53 -17.43 -0.19
CA THR A 158 0.06 -17.51 -0.18
C THR A 158 -0.43 -18.74 0.59
N LYS A 159 -1.74 -18.80 0.89
CA LYS A 159 -2.35 -19.83 1.75
C LYS A 159 -1.66 -19.93 3.13
N ALA A 160 -1.15 -18.81 3.63
CA ALA A 160 -0.41 -18.68 4.88
C ALA A 160 -1.15 -17.73 5.82
N ARG A 161 -1.83 -18.28 6.82
CA ARG A 161 -2.57 -17.48 7.80
C ARG A 161 -1.65 -17.18 9.00
N ALA A 162 -1.08 -15.98 9.02
CA ALA A 162 -0.40 -15.47 10.23
C ALA A 162 -1.38 -15.38 11.40
N HIS A 163 -0.97 -15.86 12.57
CA HIS A 163 -1.85 -15.91 13.76
C HIS A 163 -1.17 -15.53 15.08
N THR A 164 0.15 -15.67 15.18
CA THR A 164 0.89 -15.34 16.41
C THR A 164 2.10 -14.48 16.10
N LEU A 165 2.29 -13.38 16.83
CA LEU A 165 3.54 -12.61 16.79
C LEU A 165 4.56 -13.25 17.74
N LEU A 166 5.79 -13.44 17.26
CA LEU A 166 6.89 -13.90 18.08
C LEU A 166 7.53 -12.67 18.74
N MET A 167 7.61 -12.67 20.07
CA MET A 167 8.06 -11.52 20.86
C MET A 167 9.31 -11.86 21.68
N ASN A 168 10.27 -10.95 21.71
CA ASN A 168 11.36 -10.91 22.68
C ASN A 168 11.16 -9.67 23.57
N GLY A 169 10.55 -9.88 24.74
CA GLY A 169 10.10 -8.78 25.60
C GLY A 169 9.05 -7.92 24.90
N LYS A 170 9.35 -6.63 24.68
CA LYS A 170 8.47 -5.68 23.99
C LYS A 170 8.70 -5.62 22.47
N THR A 171 9.64 -6.41 21.96
CA THR A 171 10.09 -6.34 20.57
C THR A 171 9.52 -7.52 19.77
N CYS A 172 8.89 -7.24 18.63
CA CYS A 172 8.47 -8.29 17.69
C CYS A 172 9.70 -8.80 16.92
N ILE A 173 9.91 -10.11 16.91
CA ILE A 173 11.04 -10.80 16.28
C ILE A 173 10.62 -11.77 15.18
N GLY A 174 9.34 -11.77 14.80
CA GLY A 174 8.82 -12.70 13.82
C GLY A 174 7.33 -12.98 13.99
N LEU A 175 6.85 -14.00 13.28
CA LEU A 175 5.49 -14.50 13.43
C LEU A 175 5.39 -16.00 13.17
N VAL A 176 4.29 -16.60 13.62
CA VAL A 176 3.84 -17.93 13.23
C VAL A 176 2.71 -17.79 12.23
N TYR A 177 2.77 -18.57 11.15
CA TYR A 177 1.69 -18.70 10.19
C TYR A 177 1.34 -20.17 9.95
N GLU A 178 0.06 -20.44 9.74
CA GLU A 178 -0.44 -21.76 9.36
C GLU A 178 -0.42 -21.88 7.83
N LYS A 179 0.20 -22.95 7.31
CA LYS A 179 0.16 -23.31 5.87
C LYS A 179 0.05 -24.82 5.72
N GLY A 180 -0.98 -25.28 5.02
CA GLY A 180 -1.20 -26.72 4.80
C GLY A 180 -1.44 -27.51 6.10
N GLY A 181 -2.08 -26.89 7.09
CA GLY A 181 -2.36 -27.49 8.40
C GLY A 181 -1.15 -27.61 9.33
N LYS A 182 -0.04 -26.94 9.00
CA LYS A 182 1.17 -26.90 9.83
C LYS A 182 1.52 -25.46 10.17
N ASP A 183 2.03 -25.26 11.39
CA ASP A 183 2.59 -24.00 11.84
C ASP A 183 4.05 -23.89 11.40
N GLU A 184 4.35 -22.78 10.74
CA GLU A 184 5.68 -22.39 10.29
C GLU A 184 6.05 -21.05 10.94
N LYS A 185 7.35 -20.78 11.07
CA LYS A 185 7.88 -19.55 11.66
C LYS A 185 8.64 -18.73 10.64
N GLU A 186 8.48 -17.42 10.72
CA GLU A 186 9.28 -16.43 9.99
C GLU A 186 9.86 -15.44 11.01
N TYR A 187 11.11 -15.01 10.80
CA TYR A 187 11.86 -14.14 11.72
C TYR A 187 12.28 -12.85 11.03
#